data_AF-A0A414HF45-F1
#
_entry.id   AF-A0A414HF45-F1
#
_cell.length_a   1.000
_cell.length_b   1.000
_cell.length_c   1.000
_cell.angle_alpha   90.00
_cell.angle_beta   90.00
_cell.angle_gamma   90.00
#
_symmetry.space_group_name_H-M   'P 1'
#
loop_
_entity.id
_entity.type
_entity.pdbx_description
1 polymer ?
#
loop_
_entity_poly.entity_id
_entity_poly.type
_entity_poly.pdbx_seq_one_letter_code
_entity_poly.pdbx_strand_id
1 'polypeptide(L)' 'SRKEYTKSDWIMWTATMSPDQATFEKFINPLYKYINETTSRVPISDWHDTKTGKMTGFKARSVIGGYWMKVLVNKNSNNL' A
#
# COMPACT_ATOMS: atom_id res chain seq x y z
N SER A 1 -2.95 6.65 -21.92
CA SER A 1 -2.34 5.30 -21.94
C SER A 1 -2.38 4.72 -20.53
N ARG A 2 -2.82 3.46 -20.35
CA ARG A 2 -2.83 2.77 -19.04
C ARG A 2 -1.52 1.99 -18.87
N LYS A 3 -1.03 1.87 -17.63
CA LYS A 3 0.18 1.12 -17.29
C LYS A 3 -0.10 0.17 -16.14
N GLU A 4 0.67 -0.91 -16.08
CA GLU A 4 0.46 -2.03 -15.14
C GLU A 4 1.26 -1.88 -13.85
N TYR A 5 1.66 -0.66 -13.51
CA TYR A 5 2.33 -0.36 -12.26
C TYR A 5 1.42 0.42 -11.32
N THR A 6 1.67 0.31 -10.02
CA THR A 6 0.91 1.01 -8.99
C THR A 6 1.81 1.67 -7.96
N LYS A 7 1.21 2.55 -7.15
CA LYS A 7 1.86 3.25 -6.05
C LYS A 7 1.22 2.89 -4.71
N SER A 8 1.96 2.18 -3.85
CA SER A 8 1.39 1.53 -2.67
C SER A 8 0.92 2.47 -1.55
N ASP A 9 1.61 3.60 -1.36
CA ASP A 9 1.24 4.57 -0.32
C ASP A 9 -0.13 5.21 -0.60
N TRP A 10 -0.43 5.51 -1.87
CA TRP A 10 -1.75 5.99 -2.28
C TRP A 10 -2.83 4.94 -2.03
N ILE A 11 -2.56 3.66 -2.32
CA ILE A 11 -3.50 2.56 -2.03
C ILE A 11 -3.84 2.53 -0.54
N MET A 12 -2.84 2.61 0.35
CA MET A 12 -3.11 2.63 1.79
C MET A 12 -3.94 3.85 2.18
N TRP A 13 -3.57 5.05 1.70
CA TRP A 13 -4.29 6.27 2.03
C TRP A 13 -5.77 6.20 1.61
N THR A 14 -6.05 5.77 0.38
CA THR A 14 -7.44 5.63 -0.09
C THR A 14 -8.16 4.50 0.62
N ALA A 15 -7.48 3.38 0.91
CA ALA A 15 -8.06 2.28 1.65
C ALA A 15 -8.56 2.75 3.02
N THR A 16 -7.80 3.62 3.72
CA THR A 16 -8.20 4.12 5.04
C THR A 16 -9.47 4.96 5.06
N MET A 17 -9.88 5.52 3.92
CA MET A 17 -11.15 6.24 3.75
C MET A 17 -12.35 5.31 3.49
N SER A 18 -12.12 3.99 3.43
CA SER A 18 -13.19 3.01 3.25
C SER A 18 -14.18 3.06 4.42
N PRO A 19 -15.49 2.90 4.16
CA PRO A 19 -16.51 2.99 5.20
C PRO A 19 -16.49 1.80 6.17
N ASP A 20 -15.90 0.68 5.76
CA ASP A 20 -15.88 -0.57 6.51
C ASP A 20 -14.58 -1.36 6.31
N GLN A 21 -14.35 -2.32 7.21
CA GLN A 21 -13.15 -3.15 7.23
C GLN A 21 -13.05 -4.08 6.00
N ALA A 22 -14.17 -4.62 5.51
CA ALA A 22 -14.15 -5.53 4.37
C ALA A 22 -13.76 -4.79 3.07
N THR A 23 -14.22 -3.56 2.90
CA THR A 23 -13.81 -2.69 1.79
C THR A 23 -12.33 -2.30 1.91
N PHE A 24 -11.86 -1.96 3.12
CA PHE A 24 -10.44 -1.72 3.38
C PHE A 24 -9.57 -2.92 2.97
N GLU A 25 -9.94 -4.13 3.40
CA GLU A 25 -9.20 -5.36 3.12
C GLU A 25 -9.13 -5.69 1.62
N LYS A 26 -10.16 -5.34 0.83
CA LYS A 26 -10.11 -5.50 -0.63
C LYS A 26 -8.95 -4.72 -1.27
N PHE A 27 -8.60 -3.55 -0.73
CA PHE A 27 -7.45 -2.78 -1.20
C PHE A 27 -6.12 -3.29 -0.63
N ILE A 28 -6.11 -3.77 0.61
CA ILE A 28 -4.87 -4.20 1.28
C ILE A 28 -4.44 -5.61 0.89
N ASN A 29 -5.36 -6.54 0.64
CA ASN A 29 -5.03 -7.92 0.32
C ASN A 29 -4.10 -8.06 -0.90
N PRO A 30 -4.31 -7.34 -2.03
CA PRO A 30 -3.36 -7.36 -3.15
C PRO A 30 -1.99 -6.75 -2.79
N LEU A 31 -1.96 -5.71 -1.94
CA LEU A 31 -0.71 -5.09 -1.50
C LEU A 31 0.08 -6.04 -0.58
N TYR A 32 -0.61 -6.68 0.35
CA TYR A 32 -0.04 -7.72 1.22
C TYR A 32 0.53 -8.86 0.38
N LYS A 33 -0.22 -9.35 -0.62
CA LYS A 33 0.24 -10.36 -1.56
C LYS A 33 1.54 -9.94 -2.27
N TYR A 34 1.60 -8.72 -2.80
CA TYR A 34 2.81 -8.18 -3.42
C TYR A 34 4.00 -8.21 -2.46
N ILE A 35 3.84 -7.70 -1.23
CA ILE A 35 4.93 -7.62 -0.26
C ILE A 35 5.41 -9.01 0.15
N ASN A 36 4.48 -9.96 0.28
CA ASN A 36 4.78 -11.33 0.70
C ASN A 36 5.43 -12.17 -0.41
N GLU A 37 5.03 -11.97 -1.67
CA GLU A 37 5.42 -12.82 -2.79
C GLU A 37 6.45 -12.18 -3.73
N THR A 38 6.80 -10.90 -3.53
CA THR A 38 7.75 -10.23 -4.44
C THR A 38 9.11 -10.92 -4.46
N THR A 39 9.62 -11.15 -5.67
CA THR A 39 10.96 -11.67 -5.90
C THR A 39 12.04 -10.57 -5.83
N SER A 40 11.63 -9.31 -5.68
CA SER A 40 12.54 -8.17 -5.64
C SER A 40 13.33 -8.18 -4.33
N ARG A 41 14.65 -8.29 -4.41
CA ARG A 41 15.56 -8.30 -3.24
C ARG A 41 15.90 -6.89 -2.76
N VAL A 42 14.90 -6.03 -2.63
CA VAL A 42 15.02 -4.63 -2.19
C VAL A 42 14.08 -4.38 -1.02
N PRO A 43 14.39 -3.42 -0.11
CA PRO A 43 13.40 -2.91 0.83
C PRO A 43 12.14 -2.46 0.08
N ILE A 44 10.97 -2.65 0.68
CA ILE A 44 9.65 -2.44 0.05
C ILE A 44 9.66 -1.20 -0.84
N SER A 45 9.43 -1.43 -2.14
CA SER A 45 9.29 -0.37 -3.12
C SER A 45 7.84 0.09 -3.17
N ASP A 46 7.64 1.40 -3.20
CA ASP A 46 6.31 1.97 -3.36
C ASP A 46 5.85 1.95 -4.81
N TRP A 47 6.74 1.71 -5.79
CA TRP A 47 6.39 1.64 -7.22
C TRP A 47 6.76 0.27 -7.82
N HIS A 48 5.75 -0.58 -7.98
CA HIS A 48 5.89 -1.95 -8.46
C HIS A 48 4.90 -2.28 -9.58
N ASP A 49 5.27 -3.28 -10.38
CA ASP A 49 4.41 -3.89 -11.39
C ASP A 49 3.38 -4.81 -10.73
N THR A 50 2.09 -4.64 -11.05
CA THR A 50 0.99 -5.34 -10.37
C THR A 50 0.82 -6.78 -10.82
N LYS A 51 1.39 -7.18 -11.96
CA LYS A 51 1.31 -8.56 -12.46
C LYS A 51 2.45 -9.42 -11.94
N THR A 52 3.65 -8.85 -11.89
CA THR A 52 4.87 -9.58 -11.56
C THR A 52 5.35 -9.31 -10.13
N GLY A 53 4.83 -8.26 -9.49
CA GLY A 53 5.30 -7.80 -8.19
C GLY A 53 6.73 -7.28 -8.21
N LYS A 54 7.33 -7.06 -9.38
CA LYS A 54 8.70 -6.58 -9.50
C LYS A 54 8.76 -5.08 -9.27
N MET A 55 9.79 -4.65 -8.54
CA MET A 55 10.11 -3.24 -8.40
C MET A 55 10.26 -2.60 -9.79
N THR A 56 9.56 -1.49 -10.01
CA THR A 56 9.76 -0.63 -11.20
C THR A 56 10.76 0.49 -10.88
N GLY A 57 10.64 1.11 -9.70
CA GLY A 57 11.47 2.24 -9.28
C GLY A 57 11.21 2.59 -7.82
N PHE A 58 11.92 3.59 -7.28
CA PHE A 58 11.73 4.09 -5.92
C PHE A 58 11.86 3.02 -4.80
N LYS A 59 13.03 3.01 -4.16
CA LYS A 59 13.37 2.13 -3.04
C LYS A 59 13.62 2.96 -1.78
N ALA A 60 13.25 2.41 -0.62
CA ALA A 60 13.61 2.96 0.69
C ALA A 60 13.32 4.46 0.86
N ARG A 61 12.15 4.91 0.40
CA ARG A 61 11.72 6.32 0.54
C ARG A 61 10.85 6.50 1.78
N SER A 62 10.95 7.68 2.40
CA SER A 62 10.20 8.05 3.62
C SER A 62 8.67 8.04 3.44
N VAL A 63 8.18 8.13 2.20
CA VAL A 63 6.75 8.02 1.87
C VAL A 63 6.11 6.71 2.34
N ILE A 64 6.91 5.70 2.71
CA ILE A 64 6.44 4.46 3.35
C ILE A 64 5.69 4.71 4.67
N GLY A 65 5.86 5.88 5.29
CA GLY A 65 5.02 6.32 6.43
C GLY A 65 3.52 6.29 6.12
N GLY A 66 3.11 6.40 4.85
CA GLY A 66 1.71 6.25 4.44
C GLY A 66 1.07 4.91 4.83
N TYR A 67 1.86 3.86 5.07
CA TYR A 67 1.39 2.56 5.54
C TYR A 67 0.77 2.62 6.94
N TRP A 68 1.14 3.62 7.74
CA TRP A 68 0.64 3.84 9.09
C TRP A 68 -0.65 4.66 9.13
N MET A 69 -1.21 5.02 7.97
CA MET A 69 -2.38 5.89 7.94
C MET A 69 -3.58 5.33 8.69
N LYS A 70 -3.81 4.01 8.61
CA LYS A 70 -4.92 3.38 9.35
C LYS A 70 -4.75 3.54 10.85
N VAL A 71 -3.51 3.44 11.35
CA VAL A 71 -3.17 3.62 12.76
C VAL A 71 -3.44 5.07 13.19
N LEU A 72 -3.05 6.05 12.36
CA LEU A 72 -3.30 7.46 12.63
C LEU A 72 -4.81 7.77 12.68
N VAL A 73 -5.58 7.29 11.70
CA VAL A 73 -7.03 7.48 11.67
C VAL A 73 -7.68 6.86 12.90
N ASN A 74 -7.35 5.61 13.23
CA ASN A 74 -7.90 4.93 14.40
C ASN A 74 -7.55 5.66 15.71
N LYS A 75 -6.32 6.18 15.84
CA LYS A 75 -5.92 6.98 17.01
C LYS A 75 -6.78 8.23 17.15
N ASN A 76 -7.08 8.92 16.05
CA ASN A 76 -7.91 10.12 16.08
C ASN A 76 -9.39 9.81 16.35
N SER A 77 -9.91 8.70 15.81
CA SER A 77 -11.29 8.26 16.05
C SER A 77 -11.53 7.79 17.48
N ASN A 78 -10.53 7.17 18.14
CA ASN A 78 -10.65 6.72 19.53
C ASN A 78 -10.53 7.85 20.57
N ASN A 79 -10.19 9.08 20.14
CA ASN A 79 -10.11 10.28 20.98
C ASN A 79 -11.34 11.20 20.84
N LEU A 80 -12.38 10.74 20.14
CA LEU A 80 -13.70 11.35 20.00
C LEU A 80 -14.75 10.41 20.61
#